data_AF-A0A842N6J0-F1
#
_entry.id   AF-A0A842N6J0-F1
#
_cell.length_a   1.000
_cell.length_b   1.000
_cell.length_c   1.000
_cell.angle_alpha   90.00
_cell.angle_beta   90.00
_cell.angle_gamma   90.00
#
_symmetry.space_group_name_H-M   'P 1'
#
loop_
_entity.id
_entity.type
_entity.pdbx_description
1 polymer ?
#
loop_
_entity_poly.entity_id
_entity_poly.type
_entity_poly.pdbx_seq_one_letter_code
_entity_poly.pdbx_strand_id
1 'polypeptide(L)'
;MNEALSPLYDFFVTKMPYITITLTVLGFALMIIRWLSAPKGPEGPPVNLGAAIKYFFLDLVLFRKTWKTHKPTWLLVALFHWSAYGIIFGHLRGFGWWSIQLFEPLGHAFAEFMVETLPVYVGWVFLITMAILLVRRIFYEKSKLRSLPNDYIALVILLIKGILGQGMRILPVEAYLPEPVGITFIPGLVVLWLEKLPVQDWFYWHVFFTQLFIIYIPFSKMIHMITSVVTSALYGSRRKEYGI
;
A
#
# COMPACT_ATOMS: atom_id res chain seq x y z
N MET A 1 20.74 7.00 -23.33
CA MET A 1 19.64 6.02 -23.25
C MET A 1 20.08 4.75 -23.97
N ASN A 2 19.98 3.57 -23.35
CA ASN A 2 20.06 2.33 -24.15
C ASN A 2 18.83 2.31 -25.05
N GLU A 3 19.01 2.38 -26.37
CA GLU A 3 17.92 2.43 -27.36
C GLU A 3 16.89 1.31 -27.17
N ALA A 4 17.30 0.18 -26.60
CA ALA A 4 16.47 -0.97 -26.30
C ALA A 4 15.37 -0.75 -25.24
N LEU A 5 15.52 0.21 -24.31
CA LEU A 5 14.57 0.42 -23.21
C LEU A 5 13.49 1.49 -23.51
N SER A 6 13.68 2.29 -24.57
CA SER A 6 12.73 3.34 -24.96
C SER A 6 11.33 2.84 -25.32
N PRO A 7 11.16 1.70 -26.03
CA PRO A 7 9.82 1.19 -26.35
C PRO A 7 9.09 0.64 -25.12
N LEU A 8 9.84 0.04 -24.18
CA LEU A 8 9.28 -0.44 -22.92
C LEU A 8 8.84 0.72 -22.03
N TYR A 9 9.59 1.82 -22.03
CA TYR A 9 9.21 3.05 -21.34
C TYR A 9 7.88 3.60 -21.84
N ASP A 10 7.73 3.78 -23.16
CA ASP A 10 6.46 4.20 -23.75
C ASP A 10 5.34 3.27 -23.29
N PHE A 11 5.54 1.94 -23.40
CA PHE A 11 4.51 1.01 -22.98
C PHE A 11 4.14 1.12 -21.49
N PHE A 12 5.10 1.17 -20.56
CA PHE A 12 4.83 1.22 -19.13
C PHE A 12 4.18 2.52 -18.67
N VAL A 13 4.52 3.66 -19.28
CA VAL A 13 4.02 4.97 -18.85
C VAL A 13 2.78 5.40 -19.63
N THR A 14 2.67 5.08 -20.92
CA THR A 14 1.58 5.59 -21.77
C THR A 14 0.46 4.58 -22.00
N LYS A 15 0.77 3.27 -22.14
CA LYS A 15 -0.24 2.25 -22.50
C LYS A 15 -0.70 1.41 -21.32
N MET A 16 0.24 0.94 -20.50
CA MET A 16 -0.02 0.08 -19.36
C MET A 16 -1.00 0.69 -18.34
N PRO A 17 -1.00 2.01 -18.06
CA PRO A 17 -1.93 2.58 -17.07
C PRO A 17 -3.39 2.38 -17.44
N TYR A 18 -3.73 2.44 -18.73
CA TYR A 18 -5.08 2.15 -19.23
C TYR A 18 -5.46 0.68 -19.04
N ILE A 19 -4.51 -0.24 -19.24
CA ILE A 19 -4.72 -1.66 -18.96
C ILE A 19 -4.93 -1.86 -17.46
N THR A 20 -4.09 -1.22 -16.63
CA THR A 20 -4.15 -1.29 -15.17
C THR A 20 -5.50 -0.82 -14.66
N ILE A 21 -5.95 0.38 -15.02
CA ILE A 21 -7.22 0.90 -14.53
C ILE A 21 -8.40 0.03 -14.99
N THR A 22 -8.38 -0.42 -16.25
CA THR A 22 -9.46 -1.27 -16.80
C THR A 22 -9.57 -2.59 -16.05
N LEU A 23 -8.46 -3.32 -15.89
CA LEU A 23 -8.45 -4.61 -15.20
C LEU A 23 -8.78 -4.46 -13.71
N THR A 24 -8.29 -3.41 -13.07
CA THR A 24 -8.59 -3.15 -11.65
C THR A 24 -10.06 -2.82 -11.44
N VAL A 25 -10.66 -1.95 -12.28
CA VAL A 25 -12.09 -1.61 -12.20
C VAL A 25 -12.96 -2.85 -12.46
N LEU A 26 -12.67 -3.62 -13.52
CA LEU A 26 -13.39 -4.86 -13.81
C LEU A 26 -13.26 -5.87 -12.67
N GLY A 27 -12.06 -6.03 -12.11
CA GLY A 27 -11.81 -6.90 -10.97
C GLY A 27 -12.66 -6.52 -9.75
N PHE A 28 -12.70 -5.24 -9.41
CA PHE A 28 -13.56 -4.75 -8.33
C PHE A 28 -15.04 -4.95 -8.64
N ALA A 29 -15.50 -4.66 -9.86
CA ALA A 29 -16.89 -4.86 -10.25
C ALA A 29 -17.31 -6.33 -10.10
N LEU A 30 -16.53 -7.27 -10.62
CA LEU A 30 -16.79 -8.71 -10.49
C LEU A 30 -16.80 -9.16 -9.03
N MET A 31 -15.89 -8.63 -8.21
CA MET A 31 -15.84 -8.93 -6.78
C MET A 31 -17.10 -8.42 -6.06
N ILE A 32 -17.52 -7.18 -6.34
CA ILE A 32 -18.73 -6.59 -5.75
C ILE A 32 -19.97 -7.37 -6.20
N ILE A 33 -20.08 -7.72 -7.48
CA ILE A 33 -21.18 -8.56 -7.99
C ILE A 33 -21.22 -9.89 -7.25
N ARG A 34 -20.07 -10.59 -7.13
CA ARG A 34 -19.99 -11.86 -6.38
C ARG A 34 -20.41 -11.71 -4.92
N TRP A 35 -20.01 -10.61 -4.27
CA TRP A 35 -20.37 -10.33 -2.89
C TRP A 35 -21.87 -10.03 -2.72
N LEU A 36 -22.45 -9.23 -3.62
CA LEU A 36 -23.89 -8.92 -3.61
C LEU A 36 -24.77 -10.12 -3.95
N SER A 37 -24.28 -11.04 -4.78
CA SER A 37 -24.96 -12.29 -5.13
C SER A 37 -24.82 -13.38 -4.07
N ALA A 38 -23.97 -13.20 -3.06
CA ALA A 38 -23.82 -14.19 -1.99
C ALA A 38 -25.11 -14.26 -1.15
N PRO A 39 -25.50 -15.45 -0.64
CA PRO A 39 -26.67 -15.59 0.22
C PRO A 39 -26.59 -14.62 1.40
N LYS A 40 -27.63 -13.82 1.58
CA LYS A 40 -27.72 -12.88 2.70
C LYS A 40 -27.97 -13.68 3.98
N GLY A 41 -27.12 -13.48 4.98
CA GLY A 41 -27.37 -13.96 6.33
C GLY A 41 -28.53 -13.20 6.99
N PRO A 42 -28.96 -13.64 8.19
CA PRO A 42 -29.94 -12.91 8.97
C PRO A 42 -29.50 -11.45 9.18
N GLU A 43 -30.47 -10.53 9.22
CA GLU A 43 -30.18 -9.12 9.47
C GLU A 43 -29.41 -8.96 10.78
N GLY A 44 -28.21 -8.39 10.67
CA GLY A 44 -27.39 -8.14 11.84
C GLY A 44 -27.95 -6.97 12.64
N PRO A 45 -27.59 -6.89 13.93
CA PRO A 45 -28.07 -5.82 14.80
C PRO A 45 -27.74 -4.40 14.27
N PRO A 46 -28.42 -3.36 14.77
CA PRO A 46 -28.17 -1.99 14.37
C PRO A 46 -26.71 -1.57 14.64
N VAL A 47 -26.15 -0.74 13.76
CA VAL A 47 -24.77 -0.31 13.85
C VAL A 47 -24.62 0.72 14.96
N ASN A 48 -23.87 0.39 16.02
CA ASN A 48 -23.44 1.38 17.01
C ASN A 48 -22.18 2.13 16.54
N LEU A 49 -22.32 3.41 16.20
CA LEU A 49 -21.22 4.23 15.67
C LEU A 49 -20.05 4.40 16.65
N GLY A 50 -20.33 4.62 17.95
CA GLY A 50 -19.28 4.78 18.96
C GLY A 50 -18.44 3.52 19.14
N ALA A 51 -19.09 2.34 19.15
CA ALA A 51 -18.40 1.06 19.16
C ALA A 51 -17.63 0.83 17.86
N ALA A 52 -18.21 1.16 16.70
CA ALA A 52 -17.55 1.04 15.40
C ALA A 52 -16.22 1.81 15.37
N ILE A 53 -16.23 3.08 15.77
CA ILE A 53 -15.03 3.93 15.81
C ILE A 53 -14.00 3.36 16.80
N LYS A 54 -14.43 3.00 18.02
CA LYS A 54 -13.55 2.43 19.04
C LYS A 54 -12.81 1.19 18.53
N TYR A 55 -13.54 0.24 17.97
CA TYR A 55 -12.94 -1.02 17.51
C TYR A 55 -12.21 -0.89 16.18
N PHE A 56 -12.57 0.07 15.33
CA PHE A 56 -11.76 0.47 14.20
C PHE A 56 -10.33 0.85 14.66
N PHE A 57 -10.19 1.78 15.61
CA PHE A 57 -8.87 2.15 16.12
C PHE A 57 -8.18 0.99 16.84
N LEU A 58 -8.88 0.27 17.71
CA LEU A 58 -8.26 -0.83 18.47
C LEU A 58 -7.79 -1.98 17.57
N ASP A 59 -8.60 -2.41 16.62
CA ASP A 59 -8.32 -3.62 15.84
C ASP A 59 -7.52 -3.31 14.56
N LEU A 60 -7.76 -2.18 13.89
CA LEU A 60 -7.06 -1.82 12.64
C LEU A 60 -5.76 -1.05 12.90
N VAL A 61 -5.79 -0.05 13.79
CA VAL A 61 -4.66 0.86 14.02
C VAL A 61 -3.69 0.29 15.05
N LEU A 62 -4.24 -0.27 16.14
CA LEU A 62 -3.44 -0.78 17.26
C LEU A 62 -3.24 -2.31 17.24
N PHE A 63 -3.83 -3.03 16.28
CA PHE A 63 -3.73 -4.49 16.16
C PHE A 63 -4.00 -5.23 17.48
N ARG A 64 -4.97 -4.76 18.28
CA ARG A 64 -5.26 -5.22 19.65
C ARG A 64 -5.36 -6.74 19.77
N LYS A 65 -5.97 -7.40 18.78
CA LYS A 65 -6.13 -8.87 18.77
C LYS A 65 -4.77 -9.57 18.79
N THR A 66 -3.83 -9.13 17.94
CA THR A 66 -2.47 -9.66 17.85
C THR A 66 -1.64 -9.33 19.09
N TRP A 67 -1.85 -8.13 19.66
CA TRP A 67 -1.20 -7.74 20.92
C TRP A 67 -1.54 -8.71 22.06
N LYS A 68 -2.82 -9.08 22.17
CA LYS A 68 -3.31 -10.01 23.20
C LYS A 68 -2.82 -11.44 23.01
N THR A 69 -2.57 -11.88 21.77
CA THR A 69 -2.22 -13.27 21.48
C THR A 69 -0.72 -13.51 21.40
N HIS A 70 0.04 -12.63 20.74
CA HIS A 70 1.47 -12.83 20.53
C HIS A 70 2.22 -11.51 20.28
N LYS A 71 2.76 -10.90 21.35
CA LYS A 71 3.42 -9.58 21.32
C LYS A 71 4.54 -9.43 20.27
N PRO A 72 5.44 -10.42 20.04
CA PRO A 72 6.44 -10.29 18.96
C PRO A 72 5.83 -10.23 17.56
N THR A 73 4.70 -10.94 17.33
CA THR A 73 4.01 -10.91 16.04
C THR A 73 3.32 -9.57 15.87
N TRP A 74 2.75 -9.04 16.95
CA TRP A 74 2.16 -7.71 16.95
C TRP A 74 3.17 -6.65 16.53
N LEU A 75 4.37 -6.66 17.10
CA LEU A 75 5.39 -5.66 16.77
C LEU A 75 5.75 -5.71 15.27
N LEU A 76 6.01 -6.90 14.74
CA LEU A 76 6.34 -7.07 13.32
C LEU A 76 5.20 -6.61 12.40
N VAL A 77 3.97 -7.00 12.70
CA VAL A 77 2.79 -6.62 11.92
C VAL A 77 2.53 -5.12 12.02
N ALA A 78 2.65 -4.52 13.20
CA ALA A 78 2.47 -3.10 13.41
C ALA A 78 3.52 -2.29 12.63
N LEU A 79 4.80 -2.62 12.76
CA LEU A 79 5.86 -1.94 12.02
C LEU A 79 5.70 -2.06 10.51
N PHE A 80 5.32 -3.24 10.00
CA PHE A 80 5.05 -3.43 8.58
C PHE A 80 3.88 -2.57 8.08
N HIS A 81 2.75 -2.54 8.81
CA HIS A 81 1.59 -1.76 8.37
C HIS A 81 1.79 -0.26 8.53
N TRP A 82 2.37 0.20 9.64
CA TRP A 82 2.63 1.63 9.85
C TRP A 82 3.64 2.17 8.84
N SER A 83 4.66 1.38 8.48
CA SER A 83 5.56 1.77 7.41
C SER A 83 4.86 1.76 6.04
N ALA A 84 4.01 0.79 5.75
CA ALA A 84 3.18 0.78 4.53
C ALA A 84 2.25 2.01 4.45
N TYR A 85 1.60 2.39 5.56
CA TYR A 85 0.77 3.60 5.64
C TYR A 85 1.60 4.86 5.43
N GLY A 86 2.79 4.96 6.03
CA GLY A 86 3.72 6.06 5.80
C GLY A 86 4.18 6.16 4.35
N ILE A 87 4.44 5.02 3.69
CA ILE A 87 4.79 4.98 2.26
C ILE A 87 3.62 5.46 1.40
N ILE A 88 2.40 4.98 1.65
CA ILE A 88 1.20 5.42 0.92
C ILE A 88 0.98 6.92 1.12
N PHE A 89 1.06 7.40 2.37
CA PHE A 89 0.98 8.82 2.69
C PHE A 89 2.05 9.62 1.92
N GLY A 90 3.30 9.14 1.88
CA GLY A 90 4.38 9.74 1.08
C GLY A 90 4.06 9.81 -0.42
N HIS A 91 3.40 8.80 -1.00
CA HIS A 91 3.01 8.79 -2.41
C HIS A 91 1.93 9.84 -2.71
N LEU A 92 1.00 10.08 -1.77
CA LEU A 92 -0.06 11.09 -1.94
C LEU A 92 0.50 12.48 -2.25
N ARG A 93 1.70 12.81 -1.75
CA ARG A 93 2.43 14.04 -2.09
C ARG A 93 2.73 14.15 -3.57
N GLY A 94 3.30 13.09 -4.16
CA GLY A 94 3.62 13.04 -5.59
C GLY A 94 2.37 13.16 -6.47
N PHE A 95 1.20 12.76 -5.97
CA PHE A 95 -0.08 12.94 -6.64
C PHE A 95 -0.81 14.25 -6.29
N GLY A 96 -0.16 15.17 -5.58
CA GLY A 96 -0.69 16.52 -5.30
C GLY A 96 -1.74 16.60 -4.19
N TRP A 97 -1.91 15.56 -3.37
CA TRP A 97 -2.90 15.58 -2.27
C TRP A 97 -2.46 16.37 -1.04
N TRP A 98 -1.15 16.51 -0.85
CA TRP A 98 -0.55 17.33 0.20
C TRP A 98 0.86 17.73 -0.22
N SER A 99 1.45 18.69 0.48
CA SER A 99 2.77 19.24 0.17
C SER A 99 3.53 19.59 1.45
N ILE A 100 4.82 19.91 1.33
CA ILE A 100 5.71 20.16 2.48
C ILE A 100 5.18 21.26 3.43
N GLN A 101 4.39 22.21 2.90
CA GLN A 101 3.71 23.28 3.63
C GLN A 101 2.85 22.77 4.79
N LEU A 102 2.36 21.53 4.73
CA LEU A 102 1.62 20.91 5.83
C LEU A 102 2.43 20.88 7.14
N PHE A 103 3.76 20.80 7.04
CA PHE A 103 4.67 20.68 8.18
C PHE A 103 5.47 21.95 8.49
N GLU A 104 5.40 22.97 7.63
CA GLU A 104 6.08 24.26 7.84
C GLU A 104 5.75 24.92 9.19
N PRO A 105 4.49 24.89 9.71
CA PRO A 105 4.17 25.44 11.02
C PRO A 105 4.91 24.78 12.20
N LEU A 106 5.46 23.58 12.00
CA LEU A 106 6.24 22.84 13.00
C LEU A 106 7.76 23.12 12.88
N GLY A 107 8.17 23.96 11.92
CA GLY A 107 9.54 24.38 11.69
C GLY A 107 10.17 23.72 10.45
N HIS A 108 11.03 24.48 9.75
CA HIS A 108 11.68 24.03 8.50
C HIS A 108 12.45 22.72 8.66
N ALA A 109 13.23 22.56 9.72
CA ALA A 109 13.99 21.33 9.98
C ALA A 109 13.06 20.11 10.16
N PHE A 110 11.89 20.30 10.78
CA PHE A 110 10.91 19.22 10.92
C PHE A 110 10.26 18.88 9.58
N ALA A 111 9.88 19.89 8.79
CA ALA A 111 9.31 19.69 7.46
C ALA A 111 10.28 18.94 6.53
N GLU A 112 11.56 19.34 6.50
CA GLU A 112 12.61 18.64 5.76
C GLU A 112 12.79 17.20 6.25
N PHE A 113 12.87 16.99 7.56
CA PHE A 113 12.94 15.64 8.13
C PHE A 113 11.78 14.75 7.66
N MET A 114 10.56 15.27 7.66
CA MET A 114 9.35 14.52 7.27
C MET A 114 9.35 14.08 5.80
N VAL A 115 9.92 14.88 4.90
CA VAL A 115 9.87 14.65 3.44
C VAL A 115 11.12 13.95 2.91
N GLU A 116 12.28 14.25 3.48
CA GLU A 116 13.58 13.79 2.98
C GLU A 116 14.11 12.60 3.76
N THR A 117 14.16 12.72 5.09
CA THR A 117 14.88 11.78 5.94
C THR A 117 13.98 10.63 6.41
N LEU A 118 12.82 10.94 6.98
CA LEU A 118 11.89 9.97 7.55
C LEU A 118 11.49 8.86 6.54
N PRO A 119 11.17 9.17 5.27
CA PRO A 119 10.75 8.14 4.34
C PRO A 119 11.83 7.08 4.04
N VAL A 120 13.12 7.43 4.15
CA VAL A 120 14.24 6.48 3.99
C VAL A 120 14.20 5.43 5.10
N TYR A 121 14.03 5.86 6.36
CA TYR A 121 13.90 4.95 7.50
C TYR A 121 12.61 4.12 7.44
N VAL A 122 11.50 4.76 7.06
CA VAL A 122 10.21 4.08 6.87
C VAL A 122 10.34 2.97 5.82
N GLY A 123 11.01 3.22 4.70
CA GLY A 123 11.24 2.20 3.67
C GLY A 123 12.13 1.05 4.14
N TRP A 124 13.16 1.31 4.95
CA TRP A 124 13.96 0.23 5.56
C TRP A 124 13.16 -0.60 6.56
N VAL A 125 12.37 0.03 7.44
CA VAL A 125 11.48 -0.68 8.36
C VAL A 125 10.50 -1.55 7.58
N PHE A 126 9.91 -1.01 6.51
CA PHE A 126 9.02 -1.76 5.63
C PHE A 126 9.71 -2.99 5.04
N LEU A 127 10.89 -2.83 4.43
CA LEU A 127 11.62 -3.93 3.79
C LEU A 127 12.07 -5.01 4.78
N ILE A 128 12.62 -4.61 5.93
CA ILE A 128 13.11 -5.55 6.95
C ILE A 128 11.94 -6.35 7.52
N THR A 129 10.87 -5.68 7.94
CA THR A 129 9.69 -6.37 8.51
C THR A 129 9.02 -7.25 7.48
N MET A 130 8.94 -6.81 6.23
CA MET A 130 8.43 -7.60 5.12
C MET A 130 9.26 -8.87 4.88
N ALA A 131 10.59 -8.74 4.82
CA ALA A 131 11.48 -9.88 4.64
C ALA A 131 11.34 -10.89 5.79
N ILE A 132 11.28 -10.41 7.04
CA ILE A 132 11.06 -11.27 8.22
C ILE A 132 9.70 -11.98 8.14
N LEU A 133 8.62 -11.27 7.76
CA LEU A 133 7.29 -11.86 7.61
C LEU A 133 7.24 -12.89 6.46
N LEU A 134 7.96 -12.65 5.37
CA LEU A 134 8.08 -13.58 4.25
C LEU A 134 8.84 -14.85 4.65
N VAL A 135 10.00 -14.70 5.29
CA VAL A 135 10.79 -15.82 5.86
C VAL A 135 9.93 -16.61 6.83
N ARG A 136 9.27 -15.93 7.77
CA ARG A 136 8.36 -16.57 8.72
C ARG A 136 7.29 -17.40 8.02
N ARG A 137 6.69 -16.85 6.96
CA ARG A 137 5.66 -17.54 6.17
C ARG A 137 6.21 -18.80 5.49
N ILE A 138 7.37 -18.70 4.84
CA ILE A 138 8.01 -19.80 4.10
C ILE A 138 8.43 -20.94 5.03
N PHE A 139 9.01 -20.63 6.20
CA PHE A 139 9.61 -21.65 7.07
C PHE A 139 8.65 -22.18 8.14
N TYR A 140 7.79 -21.33 8.71
CA TYR A 140 6.98 -21.70 9.89
C TYR A 140 5.49 -21.88 9.59
N GLU A 141 4.99 -21.36 8.46
CA GLU A 141 3.56 -21.39 8.12
C GLU A 141 3.24 -22.19 6.85
N LYS A 142 4.28 -22.69 6.14
CA LYS A 142 4.13 -23.52 4.93
C LYS A 142 3.39 -24.84 5.19
N SER A 143 3.42 -25.36 6.42
CA SER A 143 2.68 -26.57 6.84
C SER A 143 1.23 -26.30 7.28
N LYS A 144 0.79 -25.04 7.36
CA LYS A 144 -0.58 -24.69 7.77
C LYS A 144 -1.47 -24.55 6.53
N LEU A 145 -2.62 -25.23 6.53
CA LEU A 145 -3.70 -25.26 5.52
C LEU A 145 -4.29 -23.89 5.07
N ARG A 146 -3.66 -22.75 5.41
CA ARG A 146 -4.16 -21.39 5.14
C ARG A 146 -3.32 -20.61 4.11
N SER A 147 -2.18 -21.15 3.70
CA SER A 147 -1.24 -20.50 2.76
C SER A 147 -1.59 -20.91 1.32
N LEU A 148 -2.18 -20.00 0.56
CA LEU A 148 -2.44 -20.19 -0.88
C LEU A 148 -1.24 -19.67 -1.69
N PRO A 149 -0.91 -20.21 -2.88
CA PRO A 149 0.13 -19.68 -3.75
C PRO A 149 -0.02 -18.18 -4.05
N ASN A 150 -1.28 -17.72 -4.13
CA ASN A 150 -1.68 -16.31 -4.29
C ASN A 150 -1.09 -15.37 -3.20
N ASP A 151 -0.76 -15.91 -2.02
CA ASP A 151 -0.20 -15.10 -0.91
C ASP A 151 1.28 -14.77 -1.15
N TYR A 152 2.02 -15.69 -1.78
CA TYR A 152 3.45 -15.51 -2.02
C TYR A 152 3.71 -14.53 -3.17
N ILE A 153 2.91 -14.60 -4.24
CA ILE A 153 3.01 -13.67 -5.37
C ILE A 153 2.82 -12.22 -4.90
N ALA A 154 1.80 -11.98 -4.05
CA ALA A 154 1.52 -10.65 -3.49
C ALA A 154 2.75 -10.08 -2.75
N LEU A 155 3.35 -10.91 -1.89
CA LEU A 155 4.52 -10.53 -1.10
C LEU A 155 5.75 -10.36 -1.97
N VAL A 156 5.98 -11.20 -2.97
CA VAL A 156 7.14 -11.03 -3.85
C VAL A 156 7.03 -9.74 -4.67
N ILE A 157 5.87 -9.45 -5.26
CA ILE A 157 5.65 -8.18 -6.00
C ILE A 157 5.85 -6.97 -5.08
N LEU A 158 5.28 -7.03 -3.87
CA LEU A 158 5.38 -5.96 -2.88
C LEU A 158 6.84 -5.75 -2.42
N LEU A 159 7.64 -6.82 -2.33
CA LEU A 159 9.05 -6.75 -1.95
C LEU A 159 9.88 -6.14 -3.06
N ILE A 160 9.69 -6.60 -4.31
CA ILE A 160 10.39 -6.08 -5.48
C ILE A 160 10.11 -4.58 -5.63
N LYS A 161 8.84 -4.15 -5.64
CA LYS A 161 8.53 -2.72 -5.77
C LYS A 161 9.03 -1.90 -4.58
N GLY A 162 9.05 -2.49 -3.38
CA GLY A 162 9.59 -1.86 -2.18
C GLY A 162 11.10 -1.61 -2.29
N ILE A 163 11.85 -2.61 -2.77
CA ILE A 163 13.29 -2.50 -3.04
C ILE A 163 13.53 -1.42 -4.08
N LEU A 164 12.76 -1.43 -5.17
CA LEU A 164 12.86 -0.44 -6.23
C LEU A 164 12.57 0.98 -5.71
N GLY A 165 11.54 1.13 -4.88
CA GLY A 165 11.18 2.40 -4.26
C GLY A 165 12.25 2.92 -3.29
N GLN A 166 12.82 2.03 -2.48
CA GLN A 166 13.91 2.38 -1.57
C GLN A 166 15.18 2.75 -2.35
N GLY A 167 15.49 2.01 -3.42
CA GLY A 167 16.61 2.28 -4.31
C GLY A 167 16.55 3.69 -4.89
N MET A 168 15.38 4.13 -5.36
CA MET A 168 15.18 5.51 -5.83
C MET A 168 15.44 6.60 -4.77
N ARG A 169 15.42 6.27 -3.48
CA ARG A 169 15.73 7.22 -2.39
C ARG A 169 17.18 7.19 -1.93
N ILE A 170 17.85 6.04 -1.99
CA ILE A 170 19.22 5.87 -1.48
C ILE A 170 20.28 6.03 -2.57
N LEU A 171 19.92 5.79 -3.83
CA LEU A 171 20.83 5.98 -4.96
C LEU A 171 20.91 7.47 -5.31
N PRO A 172 22.06 7.92 -5.85
CA PRO A 172 22.21 9.29 -6.32
C PRO A 172 21.11 9.64 -7.33
N VAL A 173 20.49 10.80 -7.15
CA VAL A 173 19.53 11.35 -8.12
C VAL A 173 20.27 11.77 -9.38
N GLU A 174 19.62 11.65 -10.55
CA GLU A 174 20.21 12.09 -11.81
C GLU A 174 20.25 13.62 -11.90
N ALA A 175 19.20 14.27 -11.38
CA ALA A 175 19.13 15.72 -11.29
C ALA A 175 18.14 16.17 -10.21
N TYR A 176 18.44 17.33 -9.64
CA TYR A 176 17.47 18.15 -8.90
C TYR A 176 16.79 19.07 -9.90
N LEU A 177 15.46 19.13 -9.85
CA LEU A 177 14.68 19.93 -10.78
C LEU A 177 14.37 21.30 -10.16
N PRO A 178 14.53 22.41 -10.91
CA PRO A 178 14.13 23.73 -10.43
C PRO A 178 12.61 23.86 -10.27
N GLU A 179 11.84 23.10 -11.04
CA GLU A 179 10.39 22.99 -10.94
C GLU A 179 9.95 21.52 -11.03
N PRO A 180 8.87 21.12 -10.33
CA PRO A 180 8.38 19.74 -10.40
C PRO A 180 8.00 19.33 -11.83
N VAL A 181 8.49 18.18 -12.29
CA VAL A 181 8.12 17.61 -13.59
C VAL A 181 6.94 16.65 -13.43
N GLY A 182 5.88 16.90 -14.20
CA GLY A 182 4.69 16.05 -14.23
C GLY A 182 4.82 14.89 -15.20
N ILE A 183 4.76 13.66 -14.70
CA ILE A 183 4.61 12.44 -15.50
C ILE A 183 3.12 12.10 -15.58
N THR A 184 2.58 12.22 -16.79
CA THR A 184 1.17 11.93 -17.06
C THR A 184 1.01 10.47 -17.46
N PHE A 185 0.37 9.67 -16.61
CA PHE A 185 0.01 8.28 -16.91
C PHE A 185 -1.33 8.18 -17.64
N ILE A 186 -2.33 8.93 -17.14
CA ILE A 186 -3.65 9.07 -17.76
C ILE A 186 -4.00 10.56 -17.70
N PRO A 187 -4.10 11.26 -18.84
CA PRO A 187 -4.40 12.68 -18.89
C PRO A 187 -5.65 13.04 -18.08
N GLY A 188 -5.53 14.05 -17.22
CA GLY A 188 -6.63 14.54 -16.37
C GLY A 188 -7.03 13.62 -15.20
N LEU A 189 -6.40 12.44 -15.05
CA LEU A 189 -6.77 11.47 -14.01
C LEU A 189 -5.59 11.04 -13.14
N VAL A 190 -4.46 10.68 -13.73
CA VAL A 190 -3.29 10.15 -13.00
C VAL A 190 -2.03 10.88 -13.48
N VAL A 191 -1.61 11.87 -12.67
CA VAL A 191 -0.41 12.67 -12.90
C VAL A 191 0.48 12.60 -11.67
N LEU A 192 1.74 12.26 -11.85
CA LEU A 192 2.75 12.20 -10.80
C LEU A 192 3.72 13.37 -10.95
N TRP A 193 3.84 14.20 -9.93
CA TRP A 193 4.76 15.32 -9.87
C TRP A 193 6.05 14.90 -9.15
N LEU A 194 7.16 14.98 -9.87
CA LEU A 194 8.49 14.66 -9.37
C LEU A 194 9.29 15.94 -9.15
N GLU A 195 9.77 16.13 -7.93
CA GLU A 195 10.71 17.21 -7.57
C GLU A 195 12.18 16.81 -7.78
N LYS A 196 12.45 15.50 -7.78
CA LYS A 196 13.78 14.92 -7.98
C LYS A 196 13.66 13.85 -9.05
N LEU A 197 14.62 13.83 -9.98
CA LEU A 197 14.69 12.77 -10.98
C LEU A 197 15.47 11.59 -10.40
N PRO A 198 14.80 10.48 -10.05
CA PRO A 198 15.49 9.26 -9.65
C PRO A 198 16.22 8.65 -10.85
N VAL A 199 17.11 7.69 -10.58
CA VAL A 199 17.71 6.86 -11.63
C VAL A 199 16.63 6.23 -12.49
N GLN A 200 16.71 6.49 -13.80
CA GLN A 200 15.67 6.21 -14.78
C GLN A 200 15.18 4.74 -14.74
N ASP A 201 16.10 3.78 -14.72
CA ASP A 201 15.78 2.34 -14.71
C ASP A 201 15.01 1.91 -13.45
N TRP A 202 15.39 2.46 -12.29
CA TRP A 202 14.75 2.13 -11.00
C TRP A 202 13.31 2.63 -10.97
N PHE A 203 13.08 3.84 -11.49
CA PHE A 203 11.75 4.41 -11.62
C PHE A 203 10.86 3.57 -12.54
N TYR A 204 11.38 3.10 -13.67
CA TYR A 204 10.60 2.33 -14.63
C TYR A 204 10.16 0.99 -14.08
N TRP A 205 11.09 0.25 -13.49
CA TRP A 205 10.73 -1.00 -12.83
C TRP A 205 9.78 -0.76 -11.66
N HIS A 206 9.97 0.32 -10.88
CA HIS A 206 9.07 0.64 -9.79
C HIS A 206 7.63 0.88 -10.28
N VAL A 207 7.46 1.66 -11.34
CA VAL A 207 6.16 1.94 -11.98
C VAL A 207 5.53 0.65 -12.52
N PHE A 208 6.31 -0.17 -13.23
CA PHE A 208 5.83 -1.45 -13.77
C PHE A 208 5.31 -2.39 -12.67
N PHE A 209 6.11 -2.67 -11.64
CA PHE A 209 5.69 -3.55 -10.55
C PHE A 209 4.57 -2.95 -9.70
N THR A 210 4.49 -1.62 -9.61
CA THR A 210 3.36 -0.95 -8.95
C THR A 210 2.06 -1.14 -9.73
N GLN A 211 2.09 -1.05 -11.05
CA GLN A 211 0.93 -1.32 -11.90
C GLN A 211 0.49 -2.79 -11.84
N LEU A 212 1.43 -3.74 -11.87
CA LEU A 212 1.12 -5.15 -11.65
C LEU A 212 0.49 -5.39 -10.28
N PHE A 213 1.02 -4.74 -9.24
CA PHE A 213 0.44 -4.82 -7.91
C PHE A 213 -1.00 -4.31 -7.89
N ILE A 214 -1.28 -3.16 -8.52
CA ILE A 214 -2.63 -2.56 -8.58
C ILE A 214 -3.62 -3.48 -9.30
N ILE A 215 -3.22 -4.08 -10.44
CA ILE A 215 -4.03 -5.09 -11.16
C ILE A 215 -4.36 -6.27 -10.25
N TYR A 216 -3.40 -6.67 -9.42
CA TYR A 216 -3.51 -7.86 -8.58
C TYR A 216 -4.38 -7.67 -7.32
N ILE A 217 -4.62 -6.44 -6.86
CA ILE A 217 -5.41 -6.14 -5.65
C ILE A 217 -6.79 -6.83 -5.64
N PRO A 218 -7.68 -6.65 -6.63
CA PRO A 218 -9.04 -7.19 -6.57
C PRO A 218 -9.11 -8.72 -6.62
N PHE A 219 -8.04 -9.39 -7.06
CA PHE A 219 -7.99 -10.85 -7.22
C PHE A 219 -7.23 -11.55 -6.08
N SER A 220 -6.79 -10.81 -5.07
CA SER A 220 -5.92 -11.32 -4.03
C SER A 220 -6.36 -10.95 -2.63
N LYS A 221 -5.67 -11.51 -1.63
CA LYS A 221 -5.88 -11.15 -0.22
C LYS A 221 -5.53 -9.68 0.07
N MET A 222 -4.89 -8.95 -0.85
CA MET A 222 -4.62 -7.51 -0.72
C MET A 222 -5.89 -6.67 -0.66
N ILE A 223 -7.03 -7.22 -1.04
CA ILE A 223 -8.33 -6.57 -0.85
C ILE A 223 -8.59 -6.12 0.60
N HIS A 224 -7.94 -6.76 1.58
CA HIS A 224 -8.02 -6.38 2.99
C HIS A 224 -7.67 -4.89 3.21
N MET A 225 -6.86 -4.26 2.36
CA MET A 225 -6.56 -2.83 2.48
C MET A 225 -7.83 -1.97 2.43
N ILE A 226 -8.85 -2.41 1.69
CA ILE A 226 -10.14 -1.71 1.55
C ILE A 226 -11.14 -2.31 2.53
N THR A 227 -11.27 -3.63 2.56
CA THR A 227 -12.34 -4.29 3.33
C THR A 227 -12.08 -4.32 4.83
N SER A 228 -10.83 -4.17 5.30
CA SER A 228 -10.54 -4.17 6.74
C SER A 228 -11.16 -2.98 7.47
N VAL A 229 -11.29 -1.83 6.80
CA VAL A 229 -11.93 -0.63 7.37
C VAL A 229 -13.40 -0.92 7.64
N VAL A 230 -14.10 -1.39 6.60
CA VAL A 230 -15.54 -1.69 6.64
C VAL A 230 -15.83 -2.83 7.62
N THR A 231 -15.07 -3.92 7.54
CA THR A 231 -15.28 -5.08 8.41
C THR A 231 -14.96 -4.77 9.87
N SER A 232 -13.90 -4.02 10.18
CA SER A 232 -13.57 -3.65 11.57
C SER A 232 -14.65 -2.75 12.19
N ALA A 233 -15.18 -1.80 11.41
CA ALA A 233 -16.27 -0.95 11.84
C ALA A 233 -17.57 -1.75 12.08
N LEU A 234 -17.97 -2.61 11.12
CA LEU A 234 -19.19 -3.42 11.22
C LEU A 234 -19.13 -4.43 12.36
N TYR A 235 -18.08 -5.27 12.43
CA TYR A 235 -17.93 -6.24 13.50
C TYR A 235 -17.76 -5.56 14.86
N GLY A 236 -17.02 -4.44 14.90
CA GLY A 236 -16.86 -3.63 16.08
C GLY A 236 -18.18 -3.11 16.65
N SER A 237 -19.06 -2.64 15.77
CA SER A 237 -20.35 -2.07 16.13
C SER A 237 -21.31 -3.07 16.80
N ARG A 238 -21.22 -4.35 16.42
CA ARG A 238 -22.15 -5.42 16.84
C ARG A 238 -21.60 -6.35 17.91
N ARG A 239 -20.40 -6.08 18.45
CA ARG A 239 -19.74 -6.97 19.43
C ARG A 239 -20.59 -7.26 20.67
N LYS A 240 -21.28 -6.23 21.19
CA LYS A 240 -22.13 -6.37 22.39
C LYS A 240 -23.29 -7.34 22.18
N GLU A 241 -23.91 -7.35 21.00
CA GLU A 241 -25.03 -8.26 20.70
C GLU A 241 -24.54 -9.68 20.38
N TYR A 242 -23.29 -9.85 19.96
CA TYR A 242 -22.70 -11.17 19.75
C TYR A 242 -21.98 -11.75 20.99
N GLY A 243 -21.91 -11.01 22.10
CA GLY A 243 -21.24 -11.46 23.33
C GLY A 243 -19.71 -11.60 23.21
N ILE A 244 -19.04 -10.78 22.37
CA ILE A 244 -17.59 -10.82 22.06
C ILE A 244 -16.86 -9.50 22.37
#